data_AF-A0A917WRT9-F1
#
_entry.id   AF-A0A917WRT9-F1
#
_cell.length_a   1.000
_cell.length_b   1.000
_cell.length_c   1.000
_cell.angle_alpha   90.00
_cell.angle_beta   90.00
_cell.angle_gamma   90.00
#
_symmetry.space_group_name_H-M   'P 1'
#
loop_
_entity.id
_entity.type
_entity.pdbx_description
1 polymer ?
#
loop_
_entity_poly.entity_id
_entity_poly.type
_entity_poly.pdbx_seq_one_letter_code
_entity_poly.pdbx_strand_id
1 'polypeptide(L)' 'MEWMMLFGVLLTILPLVTLKKMKTETKIQKFFHIGSLVIGIICLVSSIMLFIQFANSM' A
#
# COMPACT_ATOMS: atom_id res chain seq x y z
N MET A 1 6.26 3.24 -14.01
CA MET A 1 6.80 3.34 -12.62
C MET A 1 6.00 4.31 -11.78
N GLU A 2 5.77 5.54 -12.23
CA GLU A 2 5.05 6.58 -11.46
C GLU A 2 3.64 6.18 -11.01
N TRP A 3 2.83 5.61 -11.92
CA TRP A 3 1.48 5.13 -11.59
C TRP A 3 1.46 4.01 -10.54
N MET A 4 2.47 3.15 -10.52
CA MET A 4 2.57 2.04 -9.56
C MET A 4 2.95 2.53 -8.16
N MET A 5 3.82 3.54 -8.08
CA MET A 5 4.10 4.25 -6.82
C MET A 5 2.85 4.98 -6.30
N LEU A 6 2.19 5.78 -7.15
CA LEU A 6 0.96 6.49 -6.78
C LEU A 6 -0.12 5.53 -6.28
N PHE A 7 -0.30 4.41 -6.97
CA PHE A 7 -1.26 3.39 -6.58
C PHE A 7 -0.88 2.71 -5.25
N GLY A 8 0.39 2.37 -5.04
CA GLY A 8 0.89 1.82 -3.77
C GLY A 8 0.73 2.79 -2.59
N VAL A 9 0.98 4.08 -2.80
CA VAL A 9 0.77 5.13 -1.79
C VAL A 9 -0.71 5.26 -1.43
N LEU A 10 -1.61 5.34 -2.43
CA LEU A 10 -3.06 5.41 -2.21
C LEU A 10 -3.59 4.18 -1.47
N LEU A 11 -3.17 2.99 -1.90
CA LEU A 11 -3.53 1.72 -1.24
C LEU A 11 -3.05 1.63 0.20
N THR A 12 -2.02 2.38 0.58
CA THR A 12 -1.49 2.39 1.95
C THR A 12 -2.19 3.46 2.80
N ILE A 13 -2.43 4.65 2.25
CA ILE A 13 -3.06 5.77 2.95
C ILE A 13 -4.54 5.48 3.26
N LEU A 14 -5.30 4.93 2.30
CA LEU A 14 -6.72 4.62 2.48
C LEU A 14 -6.99 3.73 3.71
N PRO A 15 -6.31 2.57 3.88
CA PRO A 15 -6.46 1.74 5.08
C PRO A 15 -5.89 2.40 6.35
N LEU A 16 -4.88 3.27 6.25
CA LEU A 16 -4.36 4.05 7.39
C LEU A 16 -5.35 5.11 7.92
N VAL A 17 -6.06 5.80 7.03
CA VAL A 17 -7.08 6.80 7.39
C VAL A 17 -8.32 6.13 7.99
N THR A 18 -8.68 4.95 7.48
CA THR A 18 -9.83 4.17 7.92
C THR A 18 -9.53 3.27 9.12
N LEU A 19 -8.26 3.09 9.50
CA LEU A 19 -7.80 2.32 10.67
C LEU A 19 -8.46 2.78 11.98
N LYS A 20 -8.77 4.08 12.13
CA LYS A 20 -9.52 4.60 13.29
C LYS A 20 -10.97 4.10 13.36
N LYS A 21 -11.56 3.70 12.22
CA LYS A 21 -12.92 3.14 12.12
C LYS A 21 -12.95 1.61 12.28
N MET A 22 -11.80 0.92 12.29
CA MET A 22 -11.71 -0.54 12.45
C MET A 22 -12.33 -1.10 13.73
N LYS A 23 -12.51 -0.28 14.79
CA LYS A 23 -13.13 -0.75 16.04
C LYS A 23 -14.60 -1.16 15.86
N THR A 24 -15.29 -0.61 14.86
CA THR A 24 -16.70 -0.89 14.55
C THR A 24 -16.88 -1.78 13.32
N GLU A 25 -15.80 -2.24 12.70
CA GLU A 25 -15.87 -2.99 11.45
C GLU A 25 -16.20 -4.47 11.65
N THR A 26 -16.97 -4.99 10.69
CA THR A 26 -17.23 -6.43 10.57
C THR A 26 -15.95 -7.19 10.24
N LYS A 27 -15.87 -8.48 10.61
CA LYS A 27 -14.69 -9.33 10.36
C LYS A 27 -14.26 -9.32 8.88
N ILE A 28 -15.22 -9.21 7.96
CA ILE A 28 -14.98 -9.15 6.50
C ILE A 28 -14.32 -7.82 6.11
N GLN A 29 -14.83 -6.68 6.58
CA GLN A 29 -14.21 -5.37 6.30
C GLN A 29 -12.78 -5.28 6.83
N LYS A 30 -12.54 -5.80 8.04
CA LYS A 30 -11.18 -5.92 8.60
C LYS A 30 -10.25 -6.73 7.72
N PHE A 31 -10.73 -7.86 7.17
CA PHE A 31 -9.94 -8.69 6.26
C PHE A 31 -9.57 -7.94 4.98
N PHE A 32 -10.52 -7.23 4.36
CA PHE A 32 -10.25 -6.41 3.18
C PHE A 32 -9.28 -5.25 3.47
N HIS A 33 -9.41 -4.59 4.63
CA HIS A 33 -8.50 -3.52 5.02
C HIS A 33 -7.07 -3.99 5.26
N ILE A 34 -6.91 -5.10 5.99
CA ILE A 34 -5.58 -5.68 6.22
C ILE A 34 -5.00 -6.19 4.90
N GLY A 35 -5.81 -6.84 4.07
CA GLY A 35 -5.41 -7.28 2.73
C GLY A 35 -4.95 -6.13 1.84
N SER A 36 -5.68 -5.02 1.80
CA SER A 36 -5.28 -3.86 0.98
C SER A 36 -4.02 -3.20 1.51
N LEU A 37 -3.84 -3.15 2.83
CA LEU A 37 -2.63 -2.60 3.46
C LEU A 37 -1.40 -3.47 3.16
N VAL A 38 -1.53 -4.80 3.18
CA VAL A 38 -0.46 -5.73 2.80
C VAL A 38 -0.09 -5.55 1.32
N ILE A 39 -1.07 -5.47 0.43
CA ILE A 39 -0.83 -5.26 -1.02
C ILE A 39 -0.17 -3.90 -1.27
N GLY A 40 -0.60 -2.85 -0.56
CA GLY A 40 -0.01 -1.51 -0.63
C GLY A 40 1.47 -1.52 -0.25
N ILE A 41 1.84 -2.21 0.85
CA ILE A 41 3.23 -2.36 1.28
C ILE A 41 4.06 -3.10 0.22
N ILE A 42 3.55 -4.20 -0.34
CA ILE A 42 4.26 -4.95 -1.39
C ILE A 42 4.52 -4.05 -2.62
N CYS A 43 3.51 -3.29 -3.05
CA CYS A 43 3.68 -2.34 -4.17
C CYS A 43 4.73 -1.27 -3.88
N LEU A 44 4.77 -0.74 -2.65
CA LEU A 44 5.76 0.24 -2.23
C LEU A 44 7.18 -0.35 -2.25
N VAL A 45 7.38 -1.52 -1.65
CA VAL A 45 8.70 -2.18 -1.60
C VAL A 45 9.21 -2.48 -3.00
N SER A 46 8.37 -3.05 -3.88
CA SER A 46 8.75 -3.33 -5.27
C SER A 46 9.08 -2.06 -6.05
N SER A 47 8.33 -0.98 -5.81
CA SER A 47 8.60 0.30 -6.46
C SER A 47 9.93 0.92 -5.99
N ILE A 48 10.26 0.80 -4.71
CA ILE A 48 11.55 1.25 -4.15
C ILE A 48 12.70 0.44 -4.76
N MET A 49 12.55 -0.89 -4.86
CA MET A 49 13.56 -1.74 -5.50
C MET A 49 13.81 -1.33 -6.96
N LEU A 50 12.75 -1.10 -7.74
CA LEU A 50 12.85 -0.63 -9.12
C LEU A 50 13.51 0.76 -9.21
N PHE A 51 13.20 1.65 -8.28
CA PHE A 51 13.82 2.98 -8.22
C PHE A 51 15.32 2.90 -7.91
N ILE A 52 15.73 2.07 -6.94
CA ILE A 52 17.14 1.84 -6.61
C ILE A 52 17.89 1.24 -7.80
N GLN A 53 17.28 0.27 -8.48
CA GLN A 53 17.88 -0.34 -9.67
C GLN A 53 18.06 0.68 -10.81
N PHE A 54 17.06 1.54 -11.03
CA PHE A 54 17.15 2.64 -11.98
C PHE A 54 18.26 3.63 -11.59
N ALA A 55 18.33 4.05 -10.33
CA ALA A 55 19.33 5.01 -9.84
C ALA A 55 20.77 4.46 -9.93
N ASN A 56 20.96 3.14 -9.70
CA ASN A 56 22.26 2.49 -9.85
C ASN A 56 22.64 2.19 -11.31
N SER A 57 21.71 2.37 -12.25
CA SER A 57 21.95 2.19 -13.69
C SER A 57 22.25 3.50 -14.44
N MET A 58 22.16 4.64 -13.75
CA MET A 58 22.63 5.96 -14.18
C MET A 58 24.08 6.19 -13.78
#